data_AF-A0A7J4RNC3-F1
#
_entry.id   AF-A0A7J4RNC3-F1
#
_cell.length_a   1.000
_cell.length_b   1.000
_cell.length_c   1.000
_cell.angle_alpha   90.00
_cell.angle_beta   90.00
_cell.angle_gamma   90.00
#
_symmetry.space_group_name_H-M   'P 1'
#
loop_
_entity.id
_entity.type
_entity.pdbx_description
1 polymer ?
#
loop_
_entity_poly.entity_id
_entity_poly.type
_entity_poly.pdbx_seq_one_letter_code
_entity_poly.pdbx_strand_id
1 'polypeptide(L)' 'MIDRIIDNPAYDQMGGYQIFLRRFAIPVIMILISLFVYTTLDQYISSSWNLVITSIVTGSSLGPILAAERYLAIRNNKK' A
#
# COMPACT_ATOMS: atom_id res chain seq x y z
N MET A 1 15.56 -8.79 26.26
CA MET A 1 14.91 -9.27 25.02
C MET A 1 13.98 -8.20 24.42
N ILE A 2 14.39 -6.93 24.47
CA ILE A 2 13.67 -5.78 23.88
C ILE A 2 14.55 -5.11 22.80
N ASP A 3 15.89 -5.19 22.92
CA ASP A 3 16.83 -4.67 21.91
C ASP A 3 16.66 -5.24 20.51
N ARG A 4 16.27 -6.52 20.38
CA ARG A 4 16.10 -7.15 19.04
C ARG A 4 14.88 -6.67 18.26
N ILE A 5 13.96 -5.93 18.88
CA ILE A 5 12.80 -5.35 18.17
C ILE A 5 13.14 -3.97 17.61
N ILE A 6 14.11 -3.27 18.21
CA ILE A 6 14.62 -1.98 17.74
C ILE A 6 15.62 -2.18 16.60
N ASP A 7 16.44 -3.25 16.66
CA ASP A 7 17.32 -3.70 15.57
C ASP A 7 16.58 -4.43 14.44
N ASN A 8 15.35 -4.01 14.09
CA ASN A 8 14.77 -4.46 12.84
C ASN A 8 15.47 -3.69 11.71
N PRO A 9 16.28 -4.35 10.85
CA PRO A 9 17.06 -3.65 9.83
C PRO A 9 16.18 -2.84 8.86
N ALA A 10 14.88 -3.14 8.75
CA ALA A 10 13.96 -2.33 7.95
C ALA A 10 13.67 -0.93 8.54
N TYR A 11 13.96 -0.69 9.83
CA TYR A 11 13.85 0.64 10.47
C TYR A 11 15.17 1.43 10.37
N ASP A 12 16.32 0.76 10.48
CA ASP A 12 17.62 1.41 10.49
C ASP A 12 18.16 1.72 9.07
N GLN A 13 17.71 0.97 8.05
CA GLN A 13 18.19 1.09 6.67
C GLN A 13 17.49 2.17 5.82
N MET A 14 16.45 2.84 6.32
CA MET A 14 15.58 3.69 5.47
C MET A 14 15.65 5.20 5.72
N GLY A 15 16.37 5.67 6.75
CA GLY A 15 16.44 7.09 7.09
C GLY A 15 15.05 7.62 7.54
N GLY A 16 14.95 8.12 8.77
CA GLY A 16 13.66 8.36 9.46
C GLY A 16 12.58 9.16 8.69
N TYR A 17 12.94 9.92 7.65
CA TYR A 17 12.01 10.65 6.78
C TYR A 17 11.15 9.77 5.85
N GLN A 18 11.68 8.63 5.35
CA GLN A 18 10.96 7.79 4.39
C GLN A 18 9.79 7.02 5.01
N ILE A 19 9.86 6.73 6.32
CA ILE A 19 8.81 5.99 7.04
C ILE A 19 7.51 6.79 7.08
N PHE A 20 7.59 8.10 7.30
CA PHE A 20 6.42 8.98 7.27
C PHE A 20 5.83 9.09 5.87
N LEU A 21 6.67 9.28 4.86
CA LEU A 21 6.23 9.37 3.47
C LEU A 21 5.54 8.07 3.02
N ARG A 22 6.04 6.91 3.44
CA ARG A 22 5.47 5.59 3.15
C ARG A 22 4.12 5.37 3.82
N ARG A 23 3.98 5.74 5.10
CA ARG A 23 2.71 5.66 5.84
C ARG A 23 1.64 6.58 5.28
N PHE A 24 2.03 7.62 4.56
CA PHE A 24 1.12 8.49 3.81
C PHE A 24 0.85 8.00 2.37
N ALA A 25 1.89 7.55 1.67
CA ALA A 25 1.80 7.12 0.27
C ALA A 25 0.93 5.87 0.09
N ILE A 26 1.03 4.88 0.98
CA ILE A 26 0.23 3.64 0.88
C ILE A 26 -1.28 3.95 0.94
N PRO A 27 -1.79 4.70 1.95
CA PRO A 27 -3.19 5.14 1.95
C PRO A 27 -3.59 5.98 0.73
N VAL A 28 -2.74 6.90 0.27
CA VAL A 28 -3.06 7.74 -0.90
C VAL A 28 -3.20 6.89 -2.16
N ILE A 29 -2.27 5.97 -2.41
CA ILE A 29 -2.34 5.06 -3.56
C ILE A 29 -3.61 4.20 -3.48
N MET A 30 -3.99 3.76 -2.27
CA MET A 30 -5.23 3.00 -2.08
C MET A 30 -6.49 3.80 -2.43
N ILE A 31 -6.56 5.04 -1.99
CA ILE A 31 -7.68 5.94 -2.32
C ILE A 31 -7.74 6.16 -3.82
N LEU A 32 -6.60 6.37 -4.48
CA LEU A 32 -6.54 6.56 -5.94
C LEU A 32 -7.00 5.31 -6.70
N ILE A 33 -6.58 4.11 -6.28
CA ILE A 33 -7.04 2.85 -6.87
C ILE A 33 -8.55 2.69 -6.66
N SER A 34 -9.03 2.92 -5.44
CA SER A 34 -10.45 2.80 -5.11
C SER A 34 -11.30 3.76 -5.96
N LEU A 35 -10.87 5.02 -6.08
CA LEU A 35 -11.56 6.02 -6.88
C LEU A 35 -11.55 5.68 -8.37
N PHE A 36 -10.42 5.20 -8.89
CA PHE A 36 -10.29 4.76 -10.27
C PHE A 36 -11.22 3.58 -10.59
N VAL A 37 -11.25 2.58 -9.71
CA VAL A 37 -12.11 1.40 -9.87
C VAL A 37 -13.58 1.80 -9.78
N TYR A 38 -13.96 2.61 -8.78
CA TYR A 38 -15.34 3.05 -8.60
C TYR A 38 -15.86 3.84 -9.81
N THR A 39 -15.08 4.82 -10.28
CA THR A 39 -15.45 5.69 -11.41
C THR A 39 -15.53 4.93 -12.73
N THR A 40 -14.67 3.93 -12.95
CA THR A 40 -14.72 3.10 -14.15
C THR A 40 -15.92 2.14 -14.15
N LEU A 41 -16.30 1.60 -12.99
CA LEU A 41 -17.44 0.67 -12.86
C LEU A 41 -18.80 1.36 -12.76
N ASP A 42 -18.84 2.65 -12.44
CA ASP A 42 -20.07 3.43 -12.23
C ASP A 42 -21.02 3.40 -13.43
N GLN A 43 -20.48 3.33 -14.65
CA GLN A 43 -21.29 3.29 -15.88
C GLN A 43 -21.85 1.91 -16.23
N TYR A 44 -21.34 0.84 -15.61
CA TYR A 44 -21.63 -0.54 -16.02
C TYR A 44 -22.48 -1.30 -14.99
N ILE A 45 -22.48 -0.88 -13.72
CA ILE A 45 -23.04 -1.65 -12.61
C ILE A 45 -23.86 -0.74 -11.69
N SER A 46 -24.91 -1.30 -11.07
CA SER A 46 -25.68 -0.62 -10.03
C SER A 46 -24.80 -0.15 -8.85
N SER A 47 -25.12 1.02 -8.30
CA SER A 47 -24.35 1.69 -7.24
C SER A 47 -23.99 0.76 -6.05
N SER A 48 -24.91 -0.09 -5.61
CA SER A 48 -24.66 -1.03 -4.51
C SER A 48 -23.62 -2.09 -4.84
N TRP A 49 -23.66 -2.65 -6.05
CA TRP A 49 -22.70 -3.66 -6.49
C TRP A 49 -21.34 -3.05 -6.86
N ASN A 50 -21.33 -1.81 -7.38
CA ASN A 50 -20.10 -1.07 -7.64
C ASN A 50 -19.26 -0.90 -6.36
N LEU A 51 -19.90 -0.53 -5.23
CA LEU A 51 -19.22 -0.40 -3.94
C LEU A 51 -18.60 -1.73 -3.45
N VAL A 52 -19.35 -2.84 -3.56
CA VAL A 52 -18.84 -4.16 -3.16
C VAL A 52 -17.63 -4.55 -4.01
N ILE A 53 -17.74 -4.47 -5.34
CA ILE A 53 -16.65 -4.84 -6.25
C ILE A 53 -15.43 -3.94 -6.02
N THR A 54 -15.63 -2.62 -5.89
CA THR A 54 -14.56 -1.67 -5.60
C THR A 54 -13.84 -2.02 -4.30
N SER A 55 -14.57 -2.38 -3.24
CA SER A 55 -13.97 -2.75 -1.95
C SER A 55 -13.14 -4.04 -2.04
N ILE A 56 -13.61 -5.04 -2.80
CA ILE A 56 -12.90 -6.30 -3.01
C ILE A 56 -11.60 -6.03 -3.77
N VAL A 57 -11.67 -5.30 -4.89
CA VAL A 57 -10.50 -5.00 -5.73
C VAL A 57 -9.46 -4.17 -4.96
N THR A 58 -9.91 -3.15 -4.23
CA THR A 58 -9.03 -2.31 -3.40
C THR A 58 -8.39 -3.12 -2.28
N GLY A 59 -9.17 -3.95 -1.57
CA GLY A 59 -8.68 -4.82 -0.50
C GLY A 59 -7.65 -5.85 -0.99
N SER A 60 -7.92 -6.49 -2.13
CA SER A 60 -6.98 -7.43 -2.76
C SER A 60 -5.68 -6.76 -3.23
N SER A 61 -5.74 -5.48 -3.61
CA SER A 61 -4.56 -4.71 -4.04
C SER A 61 -3.57 -4.43 -2.90
N LEU A 62 -4.00 -4.54 -1.63
CA LEU A 62 -3.15 -4.23 -0.47
C LEU A 62 -1.96 -5.17 -0.35
N GLY A 63 -2.17 -6.47 -0.56
CA GLY A 63 -1.11 -7.46 -0.48
C GLY A 63 0.03 -7.18 -1.47
N PRO A 64 -0.27 -7.08 -2.78
CA PRO A 64 0.73 -6.76 -3.81
C PRO A 64 1.46 -5.44 -3.57
N ILE A 65 0.76 -4.38 -3.13
CA ILE A 65 1.38 -3.08 -2.85
C ILE A 65 2.41 -3.18 -1.72
N LEU A 66 2.06 -3.86 -0.62
CA LEU A 66 2.98 -4.07 0.50
C LEU A 66 4.17 -4.96 0.09
N ALA A 67 3.95 -5.96 -0.76
CA ALA A 67 5.02 -6.83 -1.27
C ALA A 67 5.98 -6.07 -2.20
N ALA A 68 5.46 -5.26 -3.12
CA ALA A 68 6.24 -4.44 -4.04
C ALA A 68 7.09 -3.42 -3.28
N GLU A 69 6.52 -2.81 -2.24
CA GLU A 69 7.21 -1.84 -1.39
C GLU A 69 8.36 -2.49 -0.59
N ARG A 70 8.15 -3.70 -0.04
CA ARG A 70 9.24 -4.52 0.53
C ARG A 70 10.32 -4.87 -0.48
N TYR A 71 9.94 -5.21 -1.71
CA TYR A 71 10.90 -5.55 -2.76
C TYR A 71 11.78 -4.35 -3.14
N LEU A 72 11.17 -3.16 -3.31
CA LEU A 72 11.90 -1.92 -3.60
C LEU A 72 12.87 -1.55 -2.47
N ALA A 73 12.44 -1.72 -1.22
CA ALA A 73 13.30 -1.52 -0.05
C ALA A 73 14.54 -2.42 -0.08
N ILE A 74 14.36 -3.71 -0.35
CA ILE A 74 15.46 -4.69 -0.43
C ILE A 74 16.40 -4.36 -1.60
N ARG A 75 15.85 -3.94 -2.75
CA ARG A 75 16.65 -3.57 -3.93
C ARG A 75 17.50 -2.32 -3.69
N ASN A 76 16.94 -1.30 -3.06
CA ASN A 76 17.66 -0.07 -2.76
C ASN A 76 18.77 -0.27 -1.73
N ASN A 77 18.59 -1.19 -0.79
CA ASN A 77 19.59 -1.52 0.22
C ASN A 77 20.76 -2.40 -0.30
N LYS A 78 20.60 -3.03 -1.47
CA LYS A 78 21.69 -3.77 -2.13
C LYS A 78 22.57 -2.89 -3.04
N LYS A 79 22.22 -1.62 -3.22
CA LYS A 79 23.03 -0.63 -3.93
C LYS A 79 23.82 0.19 -2.93
#